data_AF-A0A7S3XAH4-F1
#
_entry.id   AF-A0A7S3XAH4-F1
#
_cell.length_a   1.000
_cell.length_b   1.000
_cell.length_c   1.000
_cell.angle_alpha   90.00
_cell.angle_beta   90.00
_cell.angle_gamma   90.00
#
_symmetry.space_group_name_H-M   'P 1'
#
loop_
_entity.id
_entity.type
_entity.pdbx_description
1 polymer ?
#
loop_
_entity_poly.entity_id
_entity_poly.type
_entity_poly.pdbx_seq_one_letter_code
_entity_poly.pdbx_strand_id
1 'polypeptide(L)'
;MTADTQTYVKLQEIYSRQAHADVLAVQAHVASLAALESLPGDLVSLDKLKLFCKNAHHLGVHSYESLAAEYAPESKAGPAIAQALDA
;
A
#
# COMPACT_ATOMS: atom_id res chain seq x y z
N MET A 1 -15.39 12.17 -19.78
CA MET A 1 -16.79 11.72 -19.85
C MET A 1 -17.60 12.91 -20.34
N THR A 2 -18.46 12.74 -21.35
CA THR A 2 -19.40 13.80 -21.79
C THR A 2 -20.75 13.52 -21.14
N ALA A 3 -21.17 14.35 -20.21
CA ALA A 3 -22.44 14.25 -19.48
C ALA A 3 -22.91 15.64 -19.06
N ASP A 4 -24.20 15.82 -18.81
CA ASP A 4 -24.68 17.03 -18.17
C ASP A 4 -24.18 17.12 -16.72
N THR A 5 -24.12 18.34 -16.18
CA THR A 5 -23.58 18.60 -14.84
C THR A 5 -24.30 17.80 -13.75
N GLN A 6 -25.63 17.66 -13.84
CA GLN A 6 -26.42 16.96 -12.81
C GLN A 6 -26.14 15.47 -12.81
N THR A 7 -26.08 14.85 -14.00
CA THR A 7 -25.73 13.44 -14.13
C THR A 7 -24.31 13.16 -13.67
N TYR A 8 -23.36 14.05 -14.00
CA TYR A 8 -21.98 13.91 -13.55
C TYR A 8 -21.85 13.97 -12.02
N VAL A 9 -22.47 14.96 -11.37
CA VAL A 9 -22.43 15.12 -9.91
C VAL A 9 -23.07 13.92 -9.22
N LYS A 10 -24.24 13.46 -9.69
CA LYS A 10 -24.91 12.27 -9.13
C LYS A 10 -24.03 11.02 -9.19
N LEU A 11 -23.38 10.80 -10.32
CA LEU A 11 -22.45 9.67 -10.46
C LEU A 11 -21.27 9.81 -9.48
N GLN A 12 -20.68 11.00 -9.41
CA GLN A 12 -19.57 11.28 -8.49
C GLN A 12 -19.96 11.03 -7.03
N GLU A 13 -21.16 11.43 -6.61
CA GLU A 13 -21.67 11.19 -5.25
C GLU A 13 -21.83 9.70 -4.93
N ILE A 14 -22.27 8.89 -5.91
CA ILE A 14 -22.38 7.43 -5.73
C ILE A 14 -21.00 6.84 -5.41
N TYR A 15 -19.98 7.16 -6.21
CA TYR A 15 -18.62 6.68 -5.97
C TYR A 15 -18.03 7.23 -4.67
N SER A 16 -18.26 8.52 -4.36
CA SER A 16 -17.78 9.11 -3.11
C SER A 16 -18.39 8.45 -1.88
N ARG A 17 -19.68 8.10 -1.94
CA ARG A 17 -20.37 7.42 -0.85
C ARG A 17 -19.84 6.00 -0.65
N GLN A 18 -19.64 5.26 -1.74
CA GLN A 18 -19.08 3.92 -1.68
C GLN A 18 -17.65 3.95 -1.12
N ALA A 19 -16.81 4.85 -1.64
CA ALA A 19 -15.44 5.01 -1.15
C ALA A 19 -15.39 5.33 0.35
N HIS A 20 -16.34 6.11 0.87
CA HIS A 20 -16.44 6.38 2.30
C HIS A 20 -16.82 5.13 3.10
N ALA A 21 -17.80 4.35 2.63
CA ALA A 21 -18.20 3.10 3.26
C ALA A 21 -17.04 2.08 3.28
N ASP A 22 -16.27 1.99 2.20
CA ASP A 22 -15.11 1.10 2.11
C ASP A 22 -14.02 1.49 3.12
N VAL A 23 -13.74 2.79 3.29
CA VAL A 23 -12.79 3.29 4.30
C VAL A 23 -13.23 2.88 5.72
N LEU A 24 -14.52 3.01 6.04
CA LEU A 24 -15.04 2.61 7.35
C LEU A 24 -14.93 1.10 7.59
N ALA A 25 -15.20 0.29 6.55
CA ALA A 25 -15.06 -1.16 6.63
C ALA A 25 -13.59 -1.57 6.89
N VAL A 26 -12.64 -0.96 6.18
CA VAL A 26 -11.20 -1.18 6.42
C VAL A 26 -10.80 -0.71 7.82
N GLN A 27 -11.34 0.41 8.30
CA GLN A 27 -11.04 0.93 9.64
C GLN A 27 -11.46 -0.07 10.72
N ALA A 28 -12.68 -0.60 10.62
CA ALA A 28 -13.19 -1.62 11.54
C ALA A 28 -12.33 -2.90 11.49
N HIS A 29 -11.87 -3.29 10.29
CA HIS A 29 -11.01 -4.46 10.15
C HIS A 29 -9.63 -4.25 10.77
N VAL A 30 -9.00 -3.09 10.55
CA VAL A 30 -7.72 -2.74 11.18
C VAL A 30 -7.84 -2.70 12.70
N ALA A 31 -8.93 -2.17 13.24
CA ALA A 31 -9.17 -2.17 14.69
C ALA A 31 -9.30 -3.59 15.26
N SER A 32 -9.96 -4.49 14.53
CA SER A 32 -10.05 -5.92 14.90
C SER A 32 -8.68 -6.60 14.90
N LEU A 33 -7.87 -6.37 13.87
CA LEU A 33 -6.50 -6.89 13.79
C LEU A 33 -5.59 -6.33 14.88
N ALA A 34 -5.70 -5.04 15.18
CA ALA A 34 -4.95 -4.42 16.27
C ALA A 34 -5.33 -5.04 17.63
N ALA A 35 -6.62 -5.28 17.87
CA ALA A 35 -7.09 -5.94 19.09
C ALA A 35 -6.56 -7.39 19.21
N LEU A 36 -6.51 -8.13 18.10
CA LEU A 36 -5.96 -9.49 18.06
C LEU A 36 -4.46 -9.52 18.41
N GLU A 37 -3.69 -8.59 17.86
CA GLU A 37 -2.23 -8.48 18.06
C GLU A 37 -1.86 -7.71 19.34
N SER A 38 -2.85 -7.33 20.18
CA SER A 38 -2.64 -6.49 21.37
C SER A 38 -1.95 -5.14 21.08
N LEU A 39 -2.18 -4.60 19.89
CA LEU A 39 -1.66 -3.31 19.43
C LEU A 39 -2.64 -2.16 19.76
N PRO A 40 -2.14 -0.92 19.84
CA PRO A 40 -3.00 0.25 20.02
C PRO A 40 -4.01 0.38 18.87
N GLY A 41 -5.28 0.62 19.21
CA GLY A 41 -6.34 0.83 18.20
C GLY A 41 -6.19 2.11 17.36
N ASP A 42 -5.36 3.05 17.81
CA ASP A 42 -5.02 4.30 17.09
C ASP A 42 -3.69 4.20 16.32
N LEU A 43 -3.26 2.99 15.97
CA LEU A 43 -2.00 2.77 15.23
C LEU A 43 -2.00 3.49 13.86
N VAL A 44 -3.17 3.61 13.23
CA VAL A 44 -3.32 4.19 11.89
C VAL A 44 -4.39 5.27 11.90
N SER A 45 -3.98 6.51 11.65
CA SER A 45 -4.88 7.65 11.48
C SER A 45 -5.84 7.45 10.29
N LEU A 46 -7.04 8.01 10.38
CA LEU A 46 -8.05 7.96 9.31
C LEU A 46 -7.53 8.47 7.95
N ASP A 47 -6.68 9.50 7.93
CA ASP A 47 -6.16 10.08 6.68
C ASP A 47 -5.19 9.14 5.96
N LYS A 48 -4.35 8.42 6.71
CA LYS A 48 -3.51 7.34 6.14
C LYS A 48 -4.38 6.20 5.59
N LEU A 49 -5.48 5.89 6.26
CA LEU A 49 -6.40 4.86 5.81
C LEU A 49 -7.11 5.25 4.51
N LYS A 50 -7.56 6.51 4.39
CA LYS A 50 -8.09 7.06 3.13
C LYS A 50 -7.07 6.99 2.00
N LEU A 51 -5.81 7.36 2.27
CA LEU A 51 -4.73 7.28 1.30
C LEU A 51 -4.47 5.82 0.87
N PHE A 52 -4.50 4.89 1.82
CA PHE A 52 -4.37 3.46 1.54
C PHE A 52 -5.52 2.97 0.64
N CYS A 53 -6.78 3.20 1.01
CA CYS A 53 -7.93 2.77 0.20
C CYS A 53 -7.92 3.38 -1.21
N LYS A 54 -7.50 4.65 -1.35
CA LYS A 54 -7.36 5.29 -2.67
C LYS A 54 -6.31 4.62 -3.56
N ASN A 55 -5.22 4.12 -2.97
CA ASN A 55 -4.09 3.53 -3.69
C ASN A 55 -4.00 2.01 -3.54
N ALA A 56 -5.03 1.35 -3.00
CA ALA A 56 -4.99 -0.09 -2.70
C ALA A 56 -4.69 -0.95 -3.94
N HIS A 57 -5.14 -0.51 -5.11
CA HIS A 57 -4.89 -1.16 -6.39
C HIS A 57 -3.45 -0.99 -6.92
N HIS A 58 -2.67 -0.09 -6.31
CA HIS A 58 -1.33 0.31 -6.75
C HIS A 58 -0.25 -0.03 -5.71
N LEU A 59 -0.58 -0.91 -4.74
CA LEU A 59 0.36 -1.33 -3.72
C LEU A 59 1.45 -2.22 -4.33
N GLY A 60 2.70 -1.79 -4.18
CA GLY A 60 3.89 -2.54 -4.54
C GLY A 60 4.87 -2.59 -3.38
N VAL A 61 5.54 -3.73 -3.21
CA VAL A 61 6.58 -3.91 -2.19
C VAL A 61 7.88 -4.22 -2.90
N HIS A 62 8.88 -3.39 -2.66
CA HIS A 62 10.24 -3.61 -3.15
C HIS A 62 11.10 -4.06 -1.97
N SER A 63 11.56 -5.30 -2.03
CA SER A 63 12.47 -5.88 -1.04
C SER A 63 13.83 -6.06 -1.69
N TYR A 64 14.86 -5.48 -1.08
CA TYR A 64 16.23 -5.64 -1.49
C TYR A 64 16.98 -6.50 -0.48
N GLU A 65 18.00 -7.20 -0.93
CA GLU A 65 18.91 -7.91 -0.04
C GLU A 65 19.87 -6.93 0.62
N SER A 66 20.37 -7.30 1.79
CA SER A 66 21.43 -6.53 2.45
C SER A 66 22.75 -6.69 1.68
N LEU A 67 23.60 -5.66 1.72
CA LEU A 67 24.93 -5.69 1.11
C LEU A 67 25.76 -6.89 1.60
N ALA A 68 25.66 -7.26 2.88
CA ALA A 68 26.38 -8.41 3.43
C ALA A 68 25.91 -9.74 2.81
N ALA A 69 24.61 -9.86 2.51
CA ALA A 69 24.06 -11.03 1.83
C ALA A 69 24.45 -11.05 0.35
N GLU A 70 24.52 -9.89 -0.29
CA GLU A 70 24.92 -9.73 -1.69
C GLU A 70 26.38 -10.16 -1.94
N TYR A 71 27.28 -9.89 -0.99
CA TYR A 71 28.71 -10.24 -1.05
C TYR A 71 29.04 -11.62 -0.45
N ALA A 72 28.05 -12.33 0.10
CA ALA A 72 28.27 -13.67 0.59
C ALA A 72 28.69 -14.60 -0.57
N PRO A 73 29.59 -15.58 -0.34
CA PRO A 73 30.06 -16.50 -1.39
C PRO A 73 28.94 -17.36 -1.97
N GLU A 74 27.81 -17.48 -1.27
CA GLU A 74 26.59 -18.19 -1.66
C GLU A 74 25.67 -17.33 -2.57
N SER A 75 25.97 -16.04 -2.75
CA SER A 75 25.16 -15.10 -3.52
C SER A 75 25.28 -15.38 -5.02
N LYS A 76 24.14 -15.56 -5.69
CA LYS A 76 24.07 -15.74 -7.14
C LYS A 76 24.53 -14.50 -7.92
N ALA A 77 24.48 -13.32 -7.30
CA ALA A 77 24.86 -12.05 -7.91
C ALA A 77 26.34 -11.68 -7.68
N GLY A 78 26.98 -12.27 -6.66
CA GLY A 78 28.37 -12.00 -6.27
C GLY A 78 29.38 -12.00 -7.43
N PRO A 79 29.43 -13.01 -8.31
CA PRO A 79 30.40 -13.04 -9.40
C PRO A 79 30.15 -12.01 -10.50
N ALA A 80 28.88 -11.64 -10.75
CA ALA A 80 28.54 -10.63 -11.75
C ALA A 80 28.89 -9.20 -11.28
N ILE A 81 28.76 -8.95 -9.98
CA ILE A 81 29.11 -7.66 -9.36
C ILE A 81 30.62 -7.48 -9.29
N ALA A 82 31.36 -8.52 -8.90
CA ALA A 82 32.83 -8.49 -8.89
C ALA A 82 33.40 -8.19 -10.29
N GLN A 83 32.88 -8.84 -11.33
CA GLN A 83 33.28 -8.56 -12.71
C GLN A 83 32.95 -7.14 -13.19
N ALA A 84 31.88 -6.52 -12.67
CA ALA A 84 31.51 -5.16 -13.02
C ALA A 84 32.33 -4.08 -12.27
N LEU A 85 32.90 -4.41 -11.10
CA LEU A 85 33.78 -3.52 -10.35
C LEU A 85 35.24 -3.58 -10.80
N ASP A 86 35.68 -4.70 -11.39
CA ASP A 86 37.04 -4.89 -11.91
C ASP A 86 37.25 -4.31 -13.34
N ALA A 87 36.24 -3.63 -13.90
CA ALA A 87 36.26 -2.96 -15.22
C ALA A 87 36.29 -1.43 -15.08
#